data_AF-A0A0E0TC35-F1
#
_entry.id   AF-A0A0E0TC35-F1
#
_cell.length_a   1.000
_cell.length_b   1.000
_cell.length_c   1.000
_cell.angle_alpha   90.00
_cell.angle_beta   90.00
_cell.angle_gamma   90.00
#
_symmetry.space_group_name_H-M   'P 1'
#
loop_
_entity.id
_entity.type
_entity.pdbx_description
1 polymer ?
#
loop_
_entity_poly.entity_id
_entity_poly.type
_entity_poly.pdbx_seq_one_letter_code
_entity_poly.pdbx_strand_id
1 'polypeptide(L)'
;MNKALINIDYTVDFIADDGALTCGKPGQAIEEELVRVTKQFIDRGDFVVFAIDKHVAGDHYHPETKLFPPHNIEGTEGRKLYGELEEVYQANKHKDNVYWMDKTRYSAFAGTDLELKLRERGITEVHLVGCCTDICVLHTAVDAYNKGFRIVVHRRAVASFDAAGHEWALRHFRHTLGAEIVE
;
A
#
# COMPACT_ATOMS: atom_id res chain seq x y z
N MET A 1 10.39 -13.49 -14.63
CA MET A 1 10.55 -12.07 -14.27
C MET A 1 10.38 -11.96 -12.77
N ASN A 2 11.29 -11.29 -12.06
CA ASN A 2 11.21 -11.15 -10.60
C ASN A 2 10.14 -10.12 -10.24
N LYS A 3 9.25 -10.50 -9.33
CA LYS A 3 8.06 -9.73 -8.93
C LYS A 3 8.17 -9.32 -7.47
N ALA A 4 7.50 -8.23 -7.11
CA ALA A 4 7.23 -7.89 -5.71
C ALA A 4 5.80 -7.43 -5.51
N LEU A 5 5.28 -7.63 -4.31
CA LEU A 5 4.02 -7.05 -3.84
C LEU A 5 4.32 -5.86 -2.93
N ILE A 6 3.69 -4.72 -3.22
CA ILE A 6 3.67 -3.55 -2.34
C ILE A 6 2.27 -3.48 -1.74
N ASN A 7 2.17 -3.80 -0.45
CA ASN A 7 0.95 -3.68 0.35
C ASN A 7 0.96 -2.30 1.02
N ILE A 8 0.06 -1.43 0.57
CA ILE A 8 0.10 0.01 0.84
C ILE A 8 -0.99 0.35 1.86
N ASP A 9 -0.60 0.81 3.04
CA ASP A 9 -1.48 1.51 3.99
C ASP A 9 -2.77 0.77 4.36
N TYR A 10 -2.75 -0.56 4.47
CA TYR A 10 -3.91 -1.32 4.95
C TYR A 10 -3.93 -1.39 6.49
N THR A 11 -4.05 -0.22 7.13
CA THR A 11 -3.97 -0.04 8.59
C THR A 11 -5.33 0.16 9.23
N VAL A 12 -5.39 0.05 10.56
CA VAL A 12 -6.60 0.30 11.35
C VAL A 12 -7.14 1.71 11.09
N ASP A 13 -6.31 2.75 11.10
CA ASP A 13 -6.76 4.14 10.89
C ASP A 13 -7.39 4.38 9.52
N PHE A 14 -6.95 3.63 8.50
CA PHE A 14 -7.48 3.75 7.15
C PHE A 14 -8.66 2.82 6.86
N ILE A 15 -8.98 1.84 7.71
CA ILE A 15 -9.97 0.79 7.37
C ILE A 15 -11.06 0.61 8.42
N ALA A 16 -10.74 0.67 9.71
CA ALA A 16 -11.69 0.41 10.78
C ALA A 16 -12.85 1.42 10.77
N ASP A 17 -14.03 1.01 11.29
CA ASP A 17 -15.20 1.90 11.35
C ASP A 17 -14.92 3.18 12.17
N ASP A 18 -14.04 3.08 13.18
CA ASP A 18 -13.55 4.16 14.04
C ASP A 18 -12.12 4.63 13.70
N GLY A 19 -11.57 4.21 12.56
CA GLY A 19 -10.24 4.62 12.10
C GLY A 19 -10.15 6.13 11.84
N ALA A 20 -9.04 6.75 12.23
CA ALA A 20 -8.90 8.21 12.23
C ALA A 20 -9.08 8.87 10.85
N LEU A 21 -8.82 8.13 9.76
CA LEU A 21 -8.96 8.61 8.37
C LEU A 21 -9.53 7.52 7.47
N THR A 22 -10.59 6.86 7.96
CA THR A 22 -11.10 5.61 7.39
C THR A 22 -11.65 5.72 5.96
N CYS A 23 -11.35 4.71 5.14
CA CYS A 23 -12.01 4.43 3.88
C CYS A 23 -13.41 3.82 4.06
N GLY A 24 -13.74 3.38 5.28
CA GLY A 24 -15.01 2.72 5.61
C GLY A 24 -15.23 1.41 4.86
N LYS A 25 -16.49 1.13 4.53
CA LYS A 25 -16.93 -0.14 3.95
C LYS A 25 -16.17 -0.55 2.67
N PRO A 26 -15.83 0.35 1.73
CA PRO A 26 -14.95 0.00 0.60
C PRO A 26 -13.61 -0.60 1.02
N GLY A 27 -12.94 -0.02 2.02
CA GLY A 27 -11.66 -0.54 2.53
C GLY A 27 -11.80 -1.89 3.22
N GLN A 28 -12.88 -2.08 3.98
CA GLN A 28 -13.17 -3.36 4.66
C GLN A 28 -13.52 -4.47 3.65
N ALA A 29 -14.22 -4.13 2.56
CA ALA A 29 -14.69 -5.10 1.58
C ALA A 29 -13.56 -5.81 0.79
N ILE A 30 -12.33 -5.27 0.81
CA ILE A 30 -11.18 -5.86 0.12
C ILE A 30 -10.33 -6.78 1.02
N GLU A 31 -10.64 -6.92 2.31
CA GLU A 31 -9.81 -7.63 3.29
C GLU A 31 -9.46 -9.05 2.83
N GLU A 32 -10.48 -9.86 2.51
CA GLU A 32 -10.30 -11.27 2.13
C GLU A 32 -9.33 -11.41 0.95
N GLU A 33 -9.54 -10.61 -0.10
CA GLU A 33 -8.75 -10.69 -1.32
C GLU A 33 -7.33 -10.13 -1.12
N LEU A 34 -7.19 -9.01 -0.42
CA LEU A 34 -5.91 -8.40 -0.10
C LEU A 34 -5.04 -9.33 0.75
N VAL A 35 -5.64 -9.98 1.75
CA VAL A 35 -4.97 -10.99 2.58
C VAL A 35 -4.59 -12.21 1.75
N ARG A 36 -5.49 -12.70 0.89
CA ARG A 36 -5.22 -13.84 -0.01
C ARG A 36 -4.04 -13.56 -0.94
N VAL A 37 -4.02 -12.41 -1.62
CA VAL A 37 -2.90 -12.01 -2.50
C VAL A 37 -1.61 -11.87 -1.70
N THR A 38 -1.65 -11.25 -0.52
CA THR A 38 -0.47 -11.08 0.33
C THR A 38 0.15 -12.41 0.74
N LYS A 39 -0.66 -13.35 1.26
CA LYS A 39 -0.21 -14.71 1.60
C LYS A 39 0.42 -15.41 0.40
N GLN A 40 -0.21 -15.33 -0.77
CA GLN A 40 0.31 -15.98 -1.97
C GLN A 40 1.70 -15.49 -2.37
N PHE A 41 1.97 -14.18 -2.30
CA PHE A 41 3.31 -13.66 -2.60
C PHE A 41 4.32 -14.10 -1.55
N ILE A 42 3.95 -14.05 -0.26
CA ILE A 42 4.81 -14.50 0.84
C ILE A 42 5.19 -15.97 0.67
N ASP A 43 4.21 -16.84 0.40
CA ASP A 43 4.39 -18.30 0.32
C ASP A 43 5.18 -18.74 -0.92
N ARG A 44 5.13 -17.96 -2.01
CA ARG A 44 5.96 -18.20 -3.20
C ARG A 44 7.41 -17.72 -3.03
N GLY A 45 7.74 -17.04 -1.93
CA GLY A 45 9.05 -16.44 -1.73
C GLY A 45 9.25 -15.14 -2.51
N ASP A 46 8.18 -14.56 -3.09
CA ASP A 46 8.24 -13.26 -3.75
C ASP A 46 8.48 -12.16 -2.70
N PHE A 47 9.13 -11.06 -3.08
CA PHE A 47 9.39 -9.97 -2.15
C PHE A 47 8.10 -9.21 -1.83
N VAL A 48 7.77 -9.07 -0.55
CA VAL A 48 6.56 -8.40 -0.06
C VAL A 48 6.97 -7.24 0.83
N VAL A 49 6.53 -6.04 0.44
CA VAL A 49 6.75 -4.81 1.20
C VAL A 49 5.43 -4.36 1.81
N PHE A 50 5.40 -4.27 3.13
CA PHE A 50 4.37 -3.54 3.87
C PHE A 50 4.81 -2.08 3.94
N ALA A 51 4.31 -1.26 3.01
CA ALA A 51 4.65 0.16 2.88
C ALA A 51 3.64 0.98 3.68
N ILE A 52 3.98 1.28 4.93
CA ILE A 52 3.05 1.77 5.94
C ILE A 52 3.36 3.21 6.31
N ASP A 53 2.36 4.06 6.15
CA ASP A 53 2.42 5.45 6.51
C ASP A 53 2.85 5.65 7.98
N LYS A 54 3.66 6.69 8.19
CA LYS A 54 4.21 7.05 9.49
C LYS A 54 4.09 8.54 9.69
N HIS A 55 3.29 8.91 10.67
CA HIS A 55 3.27 10.25 11.18
C HIS A 55 3.79 10.31 12.62
N VAL A 56 4.38 11.45 12.95
CA VAL A 56 4.86 11.77 14.29
C VAL A 56 3.97 12.88 14.82
N ALA A 57 3.36 12.65 15.99
CA ALA A 57 2.48 13.64 16.61
C ALA A 57 3.23 14.96 16.85
N GLY A 58 2.63 16.07 16.42
CA GLY A 58 3.21 17.41 16.56
C GLY A 58 4.25 17.81 15.51
N ASP A 59 4.47 17.00 14.46
CA ASP A 59 5.31 17.42 13.33
C ASP A 59 4.59 18.48 12.47
N HIS A 60 4.82 19.76 12.80
CA HIS A 60 4.24 20.89 12.10
C HIS A 60 4.86 21.17 10.71
N TYR A 61 5.99 20.54 10.38
CA TYR A 61 6.63 20.68 9.07
C TYR A 61 6.11 19.66 8.06
N HIS A 62 5.47 18.59 8.53
CA HIS A 62 4.83 17.63 7.65
C HIS A 62 3.70 18.29 6.86
N PRO A 63 3.64 18.13 5.53
CA PRO A 63 2.63 18.81 4.71
C PRO A 63 1.20 18.38 5.04
N GLU A 64 1.02 17.14 5.49
CA GLU A 64 -0.30 16.56 5.77
C GLU A 64 -0.90 17.02 7.11
N THR A 65 -0.10 17.55 8.04
CA THR A 65 -0.55 18.00 9.37
C THR A 65 -1.62 19.11 9.30
N LYS A 66 -1.71 19.82 8.17
CA LYS A 66 -2.72 20.86 7.93
C LYS A 66 -3.94 20.37 7.15
N LEU A 67 -3.86 19.19 6.53
CA LEU A 67 -4.86 18.66 5.61
C LEU A 67 -5.74 17.60 6.27
N PHE A 68 -5.17 16.81 7.17
CA PHE A 68 -5.82 15.65 7.75
C PHE A 68 -5.73 15.64 9.28
N PRO A 69 -6.67 14.96 9.96
CA PRO A 69 -6.49 14.63 11.37
C PRO A 69 -5.22 13.78 11.56
N PRO A 70 -4.63 13.76 12.77
CA PRO A 70 -3.57 12.80 13.11
C PRO A 70 -4.03 11.36 12.83
N HIS A 71 -3.25 10.62 12.08
CA HIS A 71 -3.51 9.23 11.68
C HIS A 71 -2.17 8.50 11.52
N ASN A 72 -2.17 7.17 11.59
CA ASN A 72 -0.98 6.30 11.51
C ASN A 72 0.18 6.83 12.35
N ILE A 73 -0.15 7.30 13.56
CA ILE A 73 0.85 7.85 14.48
C ILE A 73 1.70 6.72 15.02
N GLU A 74 3.02 6.90 15.02
CA GLU A 74 3.96 5.92 15.53
C GLU A 74 3.59 5.45 16.96
N GLY A 75 3.57 4.13 17.16
CA GLY A 75 3.27 3.51 18.45
C GLY A 75 1.78 3.41 18.81
N THR A 76 0.88 3.89 17.95
CA THR A 76 -0.57 3.80 18.19
C THR A 76 -1.19 2.55 17.58
N GLU A 77 -2.34 2.12 18.11
CA GLU A 77 -3.14 1.02 17.57
C GLU A 77 -3.63 1.31 16.14
N GLY A 78 -3.92 2.57 15.82
CA GLY A 78 -4.34 3.01 14.49
C GLY A 78 -3.34 2.64 13.38
N ARG A 79 -2.06 2.49 13.74
CA ARG A 79 -0.98 2.15 12.81
C ARG A 79 -0.76 0.65 12.60
N LYS A 80 -1.44 -0.22 13.36
CA LYS A 80 -1.40 -1.67 13.12
C LYS A 80 -2.08 -1.99 11.80
N LEU A 81 -1.74 -3.13 11.20
CA LEU A 81 -2.44 -3.61 10.02
C LEU A 81 -3.88 -3.98 10.39
N TYR A 82 -4.81 -3.79 9.47
CA TYR A 82 -6.21 -4.08 9.72
C TYR A 82 -6.50 -5.58 9.63
N GLY A 83 -7.29 -6.08 10.59
CA GLY A 83 -7.90 -7.41 10.54
C GLY A 83 -6.89 -8.56 10.43
N GLU A 84 -7.19 -9.54 9.59
CA GLU A 84 -6.37 -10.75 9.41
C GLU A 84 -4.95 -10.43 8.90
N LEU A 85 -4.75 -9.29 8.23
CA LEU A 85 -3.46 -8.90 7.70
C LEU A 85 -2.39 -8.72 8.80
N GLU A 86 -2.78 -8.27 9.99
CA GLU A 86 -1.87 -8.17 11.14
C GLU A 86 -1.35 -9.55 11.54
N GLU A 87 -2.23 -10.55 11.63
CA GLU A 87 -1.85 -11.93 11.95
C GLU A 87 -0.90 -12.51 10.89
N VAL A 88 -1.18 -12.25 9.60
CA VAL A 88 -0.31 -12.65 8.48
C VAL A 88 1.07 -12.01 8.61
N TYR A 89 1.15 -10.72 8.89
CA TYR A 89 2.43 -10.05 9.06
C TYR A 89 3.19 -10.61 10.27
N GLN A 90 2.56 -10.72 11.44
CA GLN A 90 3.22 -11.25 12.64
C GLN A 90 3.75 -12.67 12.44
N ALA A 91 3.01 -13.52 11.74
CA ALA A 91 3.43 -14.89 11.42
C ALA A 91 4.60 -14.95 10.43
N ASN A 92 4.83 -13.91 9.62
CA ASN A 92 5.78 -13.96 8.51
C ASN A 92 6.90 -12.89 8.55
N LYS A 93 6.86 -11.93 9.48
CA LYS A 93 7.80 -10.79 9.58
C LYS A 93 9.29 -11.15 9.71
N HIS A 94 9.58 -12.42 10.04
CA HIS A 94 10.93 -12.94 10.18
C HIS A 94 11.47 -13.59 8.90
N LYS A 95 10.64 -13.74 7.85
CA LYS A 95 11.05 -14.28 6.56
C LYS A 95 11.83 -13.22 5.77
N ASP A 96 12.91 -13.64 5.09
CA ASP A 96 13.79 -12.74 4.33
C ASP A 96 13.10 -12.01 3.16
N ASN A 97 11.98 -12.55 2.68
CA ASN A 97 11.18 -11.94 1.61
C ASN A 97 10.07 -11.00 2.12
N VAL A 98 9.94 -10.79 3.43
CA VAL A 98 8.96 -9.87 4.03
C VAL A 98 9.67 -8.65 4.60
N TYR A 99 9.22 -7.47 4.19
CA TYR A 99 9.84 -6.21 4.59
C TYR A 99 8.79 -5.20 5.06
N TRP A 100 8.98 -4.67 6.28
CA TRP A 100 8.22 -3.52 6.77
C TRP A 100 8.97 -2.24 6.43
N MET A 101 8.27 -1.28 5.86
CA MET A 101 8.84 0.00 5.44
C MET A 101 7.95 1.15 5.87
N ASP A 102 8.48 2.00 6.74
CA ASP A 102 7.83 3.27 7.08
C ASP A 102 7.93 4.24 5.90
N LYS A 103 6.84 4.92 5.54
CA LYS A 103 6.83 6.00 4.55
C LYS A 103 6.19 7.27 5.13
N THR A 104 6.56 8.43 4.60
CA THR A 104 6.09 9.75 5.09
C THR A 104 5.39 10.56 4.01
N ARG A 105 5.09 9.95 2.86
CA ARG A 105 4.31 10.54 1.77
C ARG A 105 3.42 9.45 1.20
N TYR A 106 2.48 9.84 0.34
CA TYR A 106 1.59 8.90 -0.32
C TYR A 106 2.32 7.82 -1.12
N SER A 107 3.31 8.20 -1.93
CA SER A 107 4.11 7.23 -2.69
C SER A 107 5.02 6.42 -1.77
N ALA A 108 4.98 5.10 -1.93
CA ALA A 108 5.90 4.19 -1.25
C ALA A 108 7.37 4.39 -1.66
N PHE A 109 7.67 5.14 -2.73
CA PHE A 109 9.03 5.46 -3.16
C PHE A 109 9.58 6.77 -2.58
N ALA A 110 8.71 7.67 -2.13
CA ALA A 110 9.11 9.04 -1.81
C ALA A 110 9.86 9.10 -0.46
N GLY A 111 11.18 9.24 -0.53
CA GLY A 111 12.04 9.33 0.66
C GLY A 111 12.27 8.00 1.38
N THR A 112 11.96 6.87 0.73
CA THR A 112 12.19 5.51 1.25
C THR A 112 13.35 4.83 0.52
N ASP A 113 13.73 3.63 0.96
CA ASP A 113 14.71 2.78 0.28
C ASP A 113 14.07 1.74 -0.66
N LEU A 114 12.77 1.87 -0.98
CA LEU A 114 12.03 0.90 -1.78
C LEU A 114 12.73 0.57 -3.10
N GLU A 115 13.12 1.58 -3.87
CA GLU A 115 13.78 1.34 -5.16
C GLU A 115 15.11 0.59 -4.97
N LEU A 116 15.91 0.93 -3.96
CA LEU A 116 17.15 0.22 -3.67
C LEU A 116 16.88 -1.26 -3.43
N LYS A 117 15.90 -1.58 -2.56
CA LYS A 117 15.51 -2.96 -2.26
C LYS A 117 15.00 -3.73 -3.48
N LEU A 118 14.23 -3.07 -4.34
CA LEU A 118 13.72 -3.67 -5.57
C LEU A 118 14.86 -3.99 -6.55
N ARG A 119 15.81 -3.05 -6.74
CA ARG A 119 16.95 -3.20 -7.66
C ARG A 119 17.95 -4.26 -7.17
N GLU A 120 18.24 -4.30 -5.87
CA GLU A 120 19.08 -5.34 -5.24
C GLU A 120 18.60 -6.77 -5.56
N ARG A 121 17.28 -6.94 -5.73
CA ARG A 121 16.63 -8.23 -6.00
C ARG A 121 16.33 -8.46 -7.49
N GLY A 122 16.76 -7.55 -8.36
CA GLY A 122 16.49 -7.62 -9.80
C GLY A 122 15.00 -7.59 -10.16
N ILE A 123 14.16 -6.98 -9.31
CA ILE A 123 12.71 -6.90 -9.53
C ILE A 123 12.42 -5.97 -10.71
N THR A 124 11.50 -6.41 -11.58
CA THR A 124 11.10 -5.68 -12.81
C THR A 124 9.59 -5.47 -12.90
N GLU A 125 8.82 -6.03 -11.97
CA GLU A 125 7.36 -5.99 -11.93
C GLU A 125 6.91 -5.78 -10.48
N VAL A 126 6.08 -4.77 -10.25
CA VAL A 126 5.50 -4.46 -8.94
C VAL A 126 4.00 -4.67 -8.99
N HIS A 127 3.49 -5.40 -8.00
CA HIS A 127 2.08 -5.62 -7.76
C HIS A 127 1.62 -4.68 -6.65
N LEU A 128 0.51 -3.98 -6.84
CA LEU A 128 0.00 -2.99 -5.89
C LEU A 128 -1.34 -3.45 -5.31
N VAL A 129 -1.45 -3.38 -3.99
CA VAL A 129 -2.67 -3.60 -3.19
C VAL A 129 -2.76 -2.56 -2.07
N GLY A 130 -3.95 -2.36 -1.51
CA GLY A 130 -4.18 -1.48 -0.36
C GLY A 130 -4.94 -0.20 -0.69
N CYS A 131 -4.76 0.83 0.14
CA CYS A 131 -5.55 2.06 0.13
C CYS A 131 -4.68 3.33 0.09
N CYS A 132 -5.17 4.48 -0.39
CA CYS A 132 -6.34 4.61 -1.27
C CYS A 132 -5.92 4.41 -2.73
N THR A 133 -6.84 3.88 -3.55
CA THR A 133 -6.62 3.60 -4.98
C THR A 133 -6.14 4.85 -5.73
N ASP A 134 -6.70 6.00 -5.40
CA ASP A 134 -6.49 7.30 -6.04
C ASP A 134 -5.56 8.24 -5.26
N ILE A 135 -4.90 7.75 -4.20
CA ILE A 135 -3.93 8.53 -3.41
C ILE A 135 -2.61 7.74 -3.30
N CYS A 136 -2.44 6.91 -2.26
CA CYS A 136 -1.17 6.22 -2.01
C CYS A 136 -0.83 5.18 -3.08
N VAL A 137 -1.84 4.41 -3.54
CA VAL A 137 -1.67 3.48 -4.66
C VAL A 137 -1.35 4.25 -5.95
N LEU A 138 -2.07 5.34 -6.21
CA LEU A 138 -1.84 6.17 -7.40
C LEU A 138 -0.45 6.77 -7.44
N HIS A 139 -0.03 7.44 -6.37
CA HIS A 139 1.28 8.08 -6.29
C HIS A 139 2.41 7.04 -6.38
N THR A 140 2.23 5.86 -5.77
CA THR A 140 3.17 4.75 -5.90
C THR A 140 3.23 4.23 -7.34
N ALA A 141 2.09 4.11 -8.03
CA ALA A 141 2.04 3.68 -9.42
C ALA A 141 2.70 4.70 -10.37
N VAL A 142 2.49 5.99 -10.15
CA VAL A 142 3.14 7.07 -10.92
C VAL A 142 4.66 7.00 -10.78
N ASP A 143 5.18 6.82 -9.56
CA ASP A 143 6.61 6.67 -9.34
C ASP A 143 7.15 5.36 -9.94
N ALA A 144 6.43 4.25 -9.79
CA ALA A 144 6.80 2.97 -10.40
C ALA A 144 6.93 3.09 -11.92
N TYR A 145 5.99 3.80 -12.56
CA TYR A 145 5.98 4.06 -14.00
C TYR A 145 7.21 4.87 -14.43
N ASN A 146 7.46 6.00 -13.75
CA ASN A 146 8.61 6.86 -14.06
C ASN A 146 9.95 6.17 -13.82
N LYS A 147 10.00 5.18 -12.92
CA LYS A 147 11.17 4.35 -12.62
C LYS A 147 11.29 3.12 -13.53
N GLY A 148 10.36 2.92 -14.45
CA GLY A 148 10.39 1.86 -15.46
C GLY A 148 10.04 0.46 -14.96
N PHE A 149 9.29 0.34 -13.85
CA PHE A 149 8.74 -0.96 -13.43
C PHE A 149 7.49 -1.30 -14.24
N ARG A 150 7.31 -2.58 -14.56
CA ARG A 150 5.98 -3.08 -14.98
C ARG A 150 5.06 -3.06 -13.78
N ILE A 151 3.83 -2.60 -13.96
CA ILE A 151 2.87 -2.39 -12.87
C ILE A 151 1.69 -3.34 -13.05
N VAL A 152 1.33 -4.03 -11.98
CA VAL A 152 0.10 -4.81 -11.87
C VAL A 152 -0.71 -4.28 -10.70
N VAL A 153 -1.97 -3.94 -10.92
CA VAL A 153 -2.89 -3.51 -9.85
C VAL A 153 -3.97 -4.57 -9.69
N HIS A 154 -4.15 -5.06 -8.45
CA HIS A 154 -5.19 -6.04 -8.15
C HIS A 154 -6.49 -5.29 -7.81
N ARG A 155 -7.43 -5.22 -8.75
CA ARG A 155 -8.66 -4.41 -8.65
C ARG A 155 -9.46 -4.74 -7.39
N ARG A 156 -9.58 -6.03 -7.05
CA ARG A 156 -10.32 -6.49 -5.87
C ARG A 156 -9.54 -6.38 -4.55
N ALA A 157 -8.28 -5.95 -4.59
CA ALA A 157 -7.43 -5.72 -3.43
C ALA A 157 -6.95 -4.25 -3.33
N VAL A 158 -7.66 -3.32 -3.98
CA VAL A 158 -7.49 -1.87 -3.79
C VAL A 158 -8.83 -1.21 -3.55
N ALA A 159 -8.87 -0.20 -2.69
CA ALA A 159 -10.10 0.54 -2.38
C ALA A 159 -9.84 2.03 -2.20
N SER A 160 -10.89 2.84 -2.28
CA SER A 160 -10.90 4.25 -1.90
C SER A 160 -12.24 4.58 -1.26
N PHE A 161 -12.26 5.62 -0.42
CA PHE A 161 -13.50 6.22 0.09
C PHE A 161 -14.31 6.91 -1.01
N ASP A 162 -13.65 7.38 -2.07
CA ASP A 162 -14.31 7.98 -3.23
C ASP A 162 -14.44 6.96 -4.37
N ALA A 163 -15.68 6.54 -4.65
CA ALA A 163 -15.97 5.63 -5.75
C ALA A 163 -15.60 6.22 -7.12
N ALA A 164 -15.76 7.54 -7.31
CA ALA A 164 -15.39 8.20 -8.56
C ALA A 164 -13.87 8.24 -8.74
N GLY A 165 -13.15 8.59 -7.67
CA GLY A 165 -11.69 8.51 -7.57
C GLY A 165 -11.15 7.11 -7.85
N HIS A 166 -11.73 6.08 -7.24
CA HIS A 166 -11.37 4.67 -7.48
C HIS A 166 -11.47 4.28 -8.96
N GLU A 167 -12.62 4.49 -9.60
CA GLU A 167 -12.80 4.14 -11.01
C GLU A 167 -11.94 5.01 -11.94
N TRP A 168 -11.73 6.28 -11.59
CA TRP A 168 -10.81 7.13 -12.33
C TRP A 168 -9.37 6.61 -12.25
N ALA A 169 -8.89 6.25 -11.07
CA ALA A 169 -7.54 5.75 -10.87
C ALA A 169 -7.30 4.43 -11.61
N LEU A 170 -8.25 3.49 -11.58
CA LEU A 170 -8.15 2.24 -12.34
C LEU A 170 -8.06 2.48 -13.86
N ARG A 171 -8.83 3.43 -14.40
CA ARG A 171 -8.70 3.85 -15.81
C ARG A 171 -7.36 4.50 -16.07
N HIS A 172 -6.86 5.35 -15.17
CA HIS A 172 -5.56 6.01 -15.29
C HIS A 172 -4.43 4.98 -15.31
N PHE A 173 -4.45 4.00 -14.41
CA PHE A 173 -3.49 2.89 -14.38
C PHE A 173 -3.44 2.16 -15.71
N ARG A 174 -4.60 1.74 -16.24
CA ARG A 174 -4.69 0.98 -17.48
C ARG A 174 -4.31 1.80 -18.72
N HIS A 175 -4.84 3.01 -18.85
CA HIS A 175 -4.79 3.77 -20.10
C HIS A 175 -3.67 4.82 -20.17
N THR A 176 -3.18 5.29 -19.02
CA THR A 176 -2.09 6.29 -18.97
C THR A 176 -0.78 5.65 -18.55
N LEU A 177 -0.78 4.82 -17.50
CA LEU A 177 0.46 4.17 -17.02
C LEU A 177 0.75 2.83 -17.70
N GLY A 178 -0.18 2.30 -18.49
CA GLY A 178 -0.04 1.00 -19.17
C GLY A 178 0.04 -0.19 -18.20
N ALA A 179 -0.50 -0.04 -16.99
CA ALA A 179 -0.51 -1.09 -15.98
C ALA A 179 -1.51 -2.20 -16.35
N GLU A 180 -1.17 -3.44 -15.98
CA GLU A 180 -2.11 -4.55 -16.01
C GLU A 180 -3.06 -4.42 -14.81
N ILE A 181 -4.36 -4.56 -15.04
CA ILE A 181 -5.37 -4.60 -13.98
C ILE A 181 -5.86 -6.03 -13.92
N VAL A 182 -5.56 -6.72 -12.81
CA VAL A 182 -6.03 -8.09 -12.57
C VAL A 182 -7.27 -8.03 -11.69
N GLU A 183 -8.25 -8.88 -12.02
CA GLU A 183 -9.53 -8.98 -11.31
C GLU A 183 -9.39 -9.76 -10.02
#